data_AF-A0A7C1Y089-F1
#
_entry.id   AF-A0A7C1Y089-F1
#
_cell.length_a   1.000
_cell.length_b   1.000
_cell.length_c   1.000
_cell.angle_alpha   90.00
_cell.angle_beta   90.00
_cell.angle_gamma   90.00
#
_symmetry.space_group_name_H-M   'P 1'
#
loop_
_entity.id
_entity.type
_entity.pdbx_description
1 polymer ?
#
loop_
_entity_poly.entity_id
_entity_poly.type
_entity_poly.pdbx_seq_one_letter_code
_entity_poly.pdbx_strand_id
1 'polypeptide(L)' 'MRTKVGLWIDHKKAIVVAITDKGQEIRLIISKVERQLRRAGDSPLEGSHERQQVPADDSRQRRLTGQLNIYYDAVIA' A
#
# COMPACT_ATOMS: atom_id res chain seq x y z
N MET A 1 10.02 -30.79 12.78
CA MET A 1 8.81 -30.07 13.24
C MET A 1 8.23 -29.30 12.07
N ARG A 2 6.91 -29.11 12.02
CA ARG A 2 6.24 -28.37 10.93
C ARG A 2 6.07 -26.92 11.39
N THR A 3 6.81 -25.99 10.80
CA THR A 3 6.68 -24.56 11.10
C THR A 3 5.26 -24.12 10.73
N LYS A 4 4.51 -23.60 11.70
CA LYS A 4 3.17 -23.03 11.44
C LYS A 4 3.35 -21.56 11.14
N VAL A 5 2.92 -21.14 9.96
CA VAL A 5 2.97 -19.74 9.53
C VAL A 5 1.56 -19.27 9.21
N GLY A 6 1.19 -18.10 9.71
CA GLY A 6 -0.04 -17.39 9.37
C GLY A 6 0.27 -16.06 8.69
N LEU A 7 -0.52 -15.71 7.69
CA LEU A 7 -0.43 -14.44 6.97
C LEU A 7 -1.78 -13.73 7.02
N TRP A 8 -1.78 -12.49 7.48
CA TRP A 8 -2.87 -11.53 7.28
C TRP A 8 -2.36 -10.38 6.41
N ILE A 9 -3.09 -10.03 5.36
CA ILE A 9 -2.68 -8.99 4.41
C ILE A 9 -3.87 -8.17 3.93
N ASP A 10 -3.69 -6.86 3.87
CA ASP A 10 -4.53 -5.93 3.13
C ASP A 10 -3.68 -4.98 2.27
N HIS A 11 -4.28 -3.92 1.71
CA HIS A 11 -3.54 -2.94 0.90
C HIS A 11 -2.66 -1.98 1.72
N LYS A 12 -2.77 -2.00 3.05
CA LYS A 12 -2.08 -1.08 3.98
C LYS A 12 -0.94 -1.76 4.72
N LYS A 13 -1.07 -3.03 5.08
CA LYS A 13 -0.05 -3.78 5.82
C LYS A 13 -0.26 -5.29 5.76
N ALA A 14 0.83 -6.01 5.97
CA ALA A 14 0.85 -7.44 6.16
C ALA A 14 1.42 -7.77 7.54
N ILE A 15 0.88 -8.82 8.15
CA ILE A 15 1.35 -9.38 9.40
C ILE A 15 1.65 -10.85 9.14
N VAL A 16 2.92 -11.23 9.26
CA VAL A 16 3.37 -12.62 9.17
C VAL A 16 3.67 -13.10 10.59
N VAL A 17 3.08 -14.24 10.95
CA VAL A 17 3.30 -14.88 12.25
C VAL A 17 3.91 -16.25 12.01
N ALA A 18 5.08 -16.52 12.58
CA ALA A 18 5.69 -17.84 12.58
C ALA A 18 5.75 -18.39 14.01
N ILE A 19 5.26 -19.62 14.20
CA ILE A 19 5.38 -20.35 15.47
C ILE A 19 6.60 -21.25 15.36
N THR A 20 7.60 -20.96 16.19
CA THR A 20 8.85 -21.70 16.31
C THR A 20 8.97 -22.33 17.70
N ASP A 21 9.95 -23.22 17.86
CA ASP A 21 10.23 -23.87 19.13
C ASP A 21 10.69 -22.89 20.22
N LYS A 22 11.20 -21.72 19.81
CA LYS A 22 11.65 -20.63 20.68
C LYS A 22 10.54 -19.61 20.98
N GLY A 23 9.36 -19.77 20.39
CA GLY A 23 8.23 -18.86 20.54
C GLY A 23 7.69 -18.31 19.21
N GLN A 24 6.92 -17.24 19.31
CA GLN A 24 6.28 -16.60 18.17
C GLN A 24 7.15 -15.47 17.60
N GLU A 25 7.40 -15.51 16.29
CA GLU A 25 7.98 -14.40 15.54
C GLU A 25 6.87 -13.66 14.78
N ILE A 26 6.84 -12.34 14.90
CA ILE A 26 5.86 -11.49 14.21
C ILE A 26 6.62 -10.50 13.33
N ARG A 27 6.33 -10.48 12.02
CA ARG A 27 6.81 -9.46 11.09
C ARG A 27 5.66 -8.58 10.63
N LEU A 28 5.82 -7.27 10.77
CA LEU A 28 4.90 -6.25 10.25
C LEU A 28 5.53 -5.58 9.02
N ILE A 29 4.81 -5.59 7.91
CA ILE A 29 5.22 -4.94 6.66
C ILE A 29 4.18 -3.89 6.32
N ILE A 30 4.59 -2.62 6.24
CA ILE A 30 3.68 -1.48 5.99
C ILE A 30 3.75 -1.11 4.51
N SER A 31 2.59 -1.04 3.86
CA SER A 31 2.44 -0.48 2.53
C SER A 31 2.62 1.04 2.58
N LYS A 32 3.52 1.57 1.74
CA LYS A 32 3.73 3.02 1.59
C LYS A 32 2.76 3.64 0.56
N VAL A 33 1.75 2.89 0.12
CA VAL A 33 0.74 3.38 -0.82
C VAL A 33 -0.21 4.32 -0.07
N GLU A 34 -0.16 5.61 -0.42
CA GLU A 34 -1.09 6.60 0.09
C GLU A 34 -2.48 6.39 -0.56
N ARG A 35 -3.54 6.24 0.24
CA ARG A 35 -4.92 6.13 -0.27
C ARG A 35 -5.36 7.48 -0.83
N GLN A 36 -5.06 7.70 -2.11
CA GLN A 36 -5.37 8.91 -2.87
C GLN A 36 -4.76 10.19 -2.28
N LEU A 37 -3.92 10.86 -3.07
CA LEU A 37 -3.89 12.33 -3.04
C LEU A 37 -5.33 12.79 -3.32
N ARG A 38 -6.14 13.02 -2.27
CA ARG A 38 -7.22 14.01 -2.37
C ARG A 38 -6.54 15.26 -2.93
N ARG A 39 -7.20 15.94 -3.88
CA ARG A 39 -6.68 17.19 -4.47
C ARG A 39 -6.12 18.06 -3.35
N ALA A 40 -4.79 18.11 -3.26
CA ALA A 40 -4.10 19.04 -2.39
C ALA A 40 -4.22 20.39 -3.09
N GLY A 41 -5.38 21.04 -2.98
CA GLY A 41 -5.69 22.26 -3.72
C GLY A 41 -7.16 22.58 -3.93
N ASP A 42 -8.10 21.65 -3.69
CA ASP A 42 -9.52 21.96 -3.83
C ASP A 42 -10.07 22.66 -2.59
N SER A 43 -9.80 23.96 -2.51
CA SER A 43 -10.76 24.86 -1.87
C SER A 43 -11.96 25.00 -2.82
N PRO A 44 -13.21 24.78 -2.38
CA PRO A 44 -14.39 24.87 -3.26
C PRO A 44 -14.67 26.27 -3.83
N LEU A 45 -13.83 27.26 -3.54
CA LEU A 45 -14.15 28.69 -3.64
C LEU A 45 -13.36 29.47 -4.70
N GLU A 46 -12.43 28.86 -5.44
CA GLU A 46 -11.62 29.59 -6.43
C GLU A 46 -11.77 28.99 -7.83
N GLY A 47 -12.38 29.78 -8.71
CA GLY A 47 -12.03 29.94 -10.14
C GLY A 47 -11.97 28.71 -11.06
N SER A 48 -12.85 28.71 -12.06
CA SER A 48 -12.77 28.00 -13.35
C SER A 48 -11.77 26.84 -13.47
N HIS A 49 -12.26 25.61 -13.19
CA HIS A 49 -11.85 24.35 -13.81
C HIS A 49 -10.54 24.36 -14.61
N GLU A 50 -9.39 24.40 -13.93
CA GLU A 50 -8.10 24.14 -14.57
C GLU A 50 -8.05 22.68 -15.04
N ARG A 51 -8.33 22.47 -16.33
CA ARG A 51 -8.33 21.15 -16.99
C ARG A 51 -6.93 20.54 -17.16
N GLN A 52 -5.87 21.11 -16.57
CA GLN A 52 -4.49 20.80 -16.97
C GLN A 52 -3.55 20.33 -15.86
N GLN A 53 -3.98 20.28 -14.59
CA GLN A 53 -3.14 19.81 -13.47
C GLN A 53 -3.51 18.41 -12.93
N VAL A 54 -4.39 17.69 -13.61
CA VAL A 54 -4.74 16.31 -13.23
C VAL A 54 -3.96 15.35 -14.13
N PRO A 55 -2.95 14.62 -13.62
CA PRO A 55 -2.35 13.51 -14.36
C PRO A 55 -3.46 12.55 -14.77
N ALA A 56 -3.44 12.11 -16.04
CA ALA A 56 -4.43 11.17 -16.57
C ALA A 56 -4.61 9.99 -15.59
N ASP A 57 -5.84 9.52 -15.40
CA ASP A 57 -6.16 8.45 -14.45
C ASP A 57 -5.26 7.21 -14.64
N ASP A 58 -4.92 6.88 -15.88
CA ASP A 58 -3.96 5.83 -16.22
C ASP A 58 -2.59 6.00 -15.57
N SER A 59 -2.07 7.22 -15.50
CA SER A 59 -0.76 7.51 -14.88
C SER A 59 -0.80 7.33 -13.36
N ARG A 60 -1.91 7.72 -12.72
CA ARG A 60 -2.15 7.51 -11.29
C ARG A 60 -2.31 6.03 -10.97
N GLN A 61 -3.07 5.31 -11.80
CA GLN A 61 -3.27 3.88 -11.67
C GLN A 61 -1.95 3.12 -11.80
N ARG A 62 -1.14 3.40 -12.84
CA ARG A 62 0.18 2.78 -13.01
C ARG A 62 1.10 3.01 -11.82
N ARG A 63 1.14 4.23 -11.27
CA ARG A 63 1.95 4.54 -10.09
C ARG A 63 1.47 3.77 -8.86
N LEU A 64 0.16 3.70 -8.62
CA LEU A 64 -0.43 2.95 -7.52
C LEU A 64 -0.14 1.44 -7.65
N THR A 65 -0.32 0.87 -8.84
CA THR A 65 0.02 -0.52 -9.12
C THR A 65 1.50 -0.78 -8.89
N GLY A 66 2.40 0.09 -9.34
CA GLY A 66 3.84 -0.04 -9.10
C GLY A 66 4.21 -0.05 -7.62
N GLN A 67 3.61 0.84 -6.82
CA GLN A 67 3.85 0.86 -5.37
C GLN A 67 3.28 -0.37 -4.65
N LEU A 68 2.12 -0.88 -5.09
CA LEU A 68 1.56 -2.13 -4.55
C LEU A 68 2.44 -3.33 -4.90
N ASN A 69 3.01 -3.40 -6.11
CA ASN A 69 3.91 -4.48 -6.49
C ASN A 69 5.14 -4.53 -5.58
N ILE A 70 5.80 -3.38 -5.34
CA ILE A 70 6.94 -3.30 -4.41
C ILE A 70 6.54 -3.79 -3.01
N TYR A 71 5.34 -3.42 -2.55
CA TYR A 71 4.83 -3.87 -1.27
C TYR A 71 4.60 -5.38 -1.22
N TYR A 72 4.00 -5.98 -2.26
CA TYR A 72 3.79 -7.43 -2.32
C TYR A 72 5.10 -8.20 -2.47
N ASP A 73 6.08 -7.70 -3.22
CA ASP A 73 7.42 -8.28 -3.30
C ASP A 73 8.08 -8.35 -1.92
N ALA A 74 7.93 -7.30 -1.11
CA ALA A 74 8.43 -7.29 0.27
C ALA A 74 7.70 -8.28 1.21
N VAL A 75 6.45 -8.66 0.90
CA VAL A 75 5.72 -9.70 1.65
C VAL A 75 6.17 -11.11 1.26
N ILE A 76 6.58 -11.29 0.01
CA ILE A 76 6.99 -12.60 -0.55
C ILE A 76 8.45 -12.95 -0.20
N ALA A 77 9.33 -11.95 -0.08
CA ALA A 77 10.75 -12.10 0.22
C ALA A 77 11.05 -12.66 1.64
#